data_AF-A0A7W1HBU8-F1
#
_entry.id   AF-A0A7W1HBU8-F1
#
_cell.length_a   1.000
_cell.length_b   1.000
_cell.length_c   1.000
_cell.angle_alpha   90.00
_cell.angle_beta   90.00
_cell.angle_gamma   90.00
#
_symmetry.space_group_name_H-M   'P 1'
#
loop_
_entity.id
_entity.type
_entity.pdbx_description
1 polymer ?
#
loop_
_entity_poly.entity_id
_entity_poly.type
_entity_poly.pdbx_seq_one_letter_code
_entity_poly.pdbx_strand_id
1 'polypeptide(L)' 'KVFASEAAKRAADQAIQIHGGEGFMEASAVARYWRQVKINEIGEGTSEINRQVIARSLLQESPEEAKTKLVAQ' A
#
# COMPACT_ATOMS: atom_id res chain seq x y z
N LYS A 1 -6.80 -0.07 1.60
CA LYS A 1 -5.60 0.52 2.25
C LYS A 1 -4.38 0.54 1.33
N VAL A 2 -3.74 -0.62 1.04
CA VAL A 2 -2.48 -0.71 0.25
C VAL A 2 -2.51 0.10 -1.05
N PHE A 3 -3.55 -0.07 -1.87
CA PHE A 3 -3.69 0.66 -3.12
C PHE A 3 -3.70 2.19 -2.92
N ALA A 4 -4.53 2.68 -1.99
CA ALA A 4 -4.70 4.11 -1.74
C ALA A 4 -3.43 4.73 -1.13
N SER A 5 -2.76 4.02 -0.21
CA SER A 5 -1.52 4.50 0.41
C SER A 5 -0.40 4.65 -0.61
N GLU A 6 -0.23 3.66 -1.49
CA GLU A 6 0.81 3.70 -2.54
C GLU A 6 0.49 4.70 -3.64
N ALA A 7 -0.79 4.87 -4.00
CA ALA A 7 -1.21 5.91 -4.93
C ALA A 7 -0.93 7.32 -4.38
N ALA A 8 -1.26 7.58 -3.11
CA ALA A 8 -0.96 8.84 -2.46
C ALA A 8 0.55 9.12 -2.40
N LYS A 9 1.36 8.09 -2.09
CA LYS A 9 2.81 8.21 -2.09
C LYS A 9 3.37 8.53 -3.48
N ARG A 10 2.90 7.85 -4.53
CA ARG A 10 3.31 8.15 -5.92
C ARG A 10 2.98 9.60 -6.31
N ALA A 11 1.79 10.08 -5.96
CA ALA A 11 1.41 11.48 -6.23
C ALA A 11 2.31 12.47 -5.49
N ALA A 12 2.64 12.19 -4.22
CA ALA A 12 3.54 13.03 -3.44
C ALA A 12 4.99 13.01 -3.97
N ASP A 13 5.48 11.87 -4.44
CA ASP A 13 6.80 11.78 -5.10
C ASP A 13 6.85 12.65 -6.37
N GLN A 14 5.80 12.58 -7.20
CA GLN A 14 5.69 13.40 -8.39
C GLN A 14 5.65 14.89 -8.05
N ALA A 15 4.95 15.26 -6.99
CA ALA A 15 4.93 16.64 -6.51
C ALA A 15 6.34 17.12 -6.11
N ILE A 16 7.12 16.32 -5.36
CA ILE A 16 8.52 16.66 -5.05
C ILE A 16 9.31 16.86 -6.34
N GLN A 17 9.21 15.93 -7.29
CA GLN A 17 9.97 15.98 -8.54
C GLN A 17 9.66 17.22 -9.39
N ILE A 18 8.38 17.62 -9.45
CA ILE A 18 7.91 18.83 -10.17
C ILE A 18 8.48 20.11 -9.55
N HIS A 19 8.55 20.18 -8.23
CA HIS A 19 9.05 21.34 -7.49
C HIS A 19 10.58 21.35 -7.36
N GLY A 20 11.26 20.30 -7.82
CA GLY A 20 12.72 20.19 -7.79
C GLY A 20 13.29 20.27 -6.38
N GLY A 21 14.43 20.96 -6.22
CA GLY A 21 15.09 21.10 -4.92
C GLY A 21 14.21 21.75 -3.85
N GLU A 22 13.36 22.71 -4.22
CA GLU A 22 12.42 23.36 -3.30
C GLU A 22 11.42 22.35 -2.72
N GLY A 23 10.93 21.41 -3.52
CA GLY A 23 10.01 20.37 -3.07
C GLY A 23 10.56 19.45 -1.97
N PHE A 24 11.89 19.42 -1.79
CA PHE A 24 12.55 18.66 -0.73
C PHE A 24 12.94 19.51 0.49
N MET A 25 12.87 20.84 0.39
CA MET A 25 13.21 21.73 1.50
C MET A 25 12.18 21.62 2.62
N GLU A 26 12.63 21.66 3.87
CA GLU A 26 11.76 21.47 5.04
C GLU A 26 10.64 22.51 5.15
N ALA A 27 10.87 23.73 4.68
CA ALA A 27 9.87 24.79 4.64
C ALA A 27 8.77 24.54 3.58
N SER A 28 8.98 23.65 2.62
CA SER A 28 8.01 23.39 1.55
C SER A 28 6.81 22.60 2.07
N ALA A 29 5.62 23.00 1.62
CA ALA A 29 4.40 22.25 1.88
C ALA A 29 4.47 20.84 1.27
N VAL A 30 5.16 20.68 0.13
CA VAL A 30 5.29 19.41 -0.58
C VAL A 30 6.06 18.39 0.26
N ALA A 31 7.23 18.77 0.81
CA ALA A 31 8.02 17.92 1.69
C ALA A 31 7.23 17.48 2.95
N ARG A 32 6.44 18.39 3.52
CA ARG A 32 5.54 18.08 4.64
C ARG A 32 4.49 17.04 4.25
N TYR A 33 3.80 17.23 3.12
CA TYR A 33 2.78 16.27 2.69
C TYR A 33 3.37 14.91 2.36
N TRP A 34 4.53 14.86 1.71
CA TRP A 34 5.24 13.61 1.44
C TRP A 34 5.56 12.82 2.71
N ARG A 35 6.03 13.51 3.77
CA ARG A 35 6.24 12.88 5.09
C ARG A 35 4.93 12.36 5.68
N GLN A 36 3.84 13.11 5.56
CA GLN A 36 2.52 12.69 6.06
C GLN A 36 1.99 11.46 5.33
N VAL A 37 2.04 11.42 4.00
CA VAL A 37 1.47 10.26 3.27
C VAL A 37 2.23 8.98 3.54
N LYS A 38 3.51 9.07 3.93
CA LYS A 38 4.33 7.90 4.23
C LYS A 38 3.81 7.07 5.39
N ILE A 39 3.14 7.69 6.37
CA ILE A 39 2.55 6.95 7.50
C ILE A 39 1.51 5.93 7.02
N ASN A 40 0.84 6.18 5.90
CA ASN A 40 -0.18 5.28 5.37
C ASN A 40 0.39 3.95 4.87
N GLU A 41 1.69 3.89 4.53
CA GLU A 41 2.36 2.64 4.13
C GLU A 41 2.92 1.87 5.32
N ILE A 42 2.95 2.46 6.52
CA ILE A 42 3.61 1.91 7.73
C ILE A 42 2.58 1.62 8.83
N GLY A 43 1.71 2.60 9.10
CA GLY A 43 0.65 2.54 10.08
C GLY A 43 -0.37 1.44 9.77
N GLU A 44 -0.96 0.88 10.82
CA GLU A 44 -1.93 -0.23 10.75
C GLU A 44 -1.38 -1.47 10.02
N GLY A 45 -0.05 -1.64 10.05
CA GLY A 45 0.67 -2.69 9.32
C GLY A 45 1.21 -2.18 7.99
N THR A 46 2.42 -2.63 7.64
CA THR A 46 3.06 -2.17 6.41
C THR A 46 2.31 -2.60 5.16
N SER A 47 2.60 -1.99 4.01
CA SER A 47 2.03 -2.41 2.73
C SER A 47 2.30 -3.90 2.43
N GLU A 48 3.47 -4.41 2.80
CA GLU A 48 3.88 -5.82 2.64
C GLU A 48 3.06 -6.74 3.54
N ILE A 49 2.88 -6.40 4.82
CA ILE A 49 2.08 -7.19 5.75
C ILE A 49 0.63 -7.25 5.29
N ASN A 50 0.08 -6.11 4.87
CA ASN A 50 -1.29 -6.08 4.35
C ASN A 50 -1.43 -6.88 3.05
N ARG A 51 -0.44 -6.83 2.13
CA ARG A 51 -0.39 -7.72 0.96
C ARG A 51 -0.40 -9.18 1.36
N GLN A 52 0.40 -9.57 2.36
CA GLN A 52 0.43 -10.96 2.83
C GLN A 52 -0.91 -11.39 3.44
N VAL A 53 -1.57 -10.53 4.23
CA VAL A 53 -2.90 -10.80 4.78
C VAL A 53 -3.92 -10.98 3.67
N ILE A 54 -3.93 -10.08 2.68
CA ILE A 54 -4.81 -10.16 1.51
C ILE A 54 -4.53 -11.46 0.74
N ALA A 55 -3.26 -11.79 0.47
CA ALA A 55 -2.89 -13.01 -0.23
C ALA A 55 -3.36 -14.27 0.52
N ARG A 56 -3.15 -14.33 1.85
CA ARG A 56 -3.67 -15.42 2.68
C ARG A 56 -5.19 -15.52 2.60
N SER A 57 -5.89 -14.40 2.67
CA SER A 57 -7.35 -14.36 2.58
C SER A 57 -7.86 -14.84 1.22
N LEU A 58 -7.20 -14.48 0.12
CA LEU A 58 -7.57 -14.90 -1.23
C LEU A 58 -7.27 -16.38 -1.48
N LEU A 59 -6.16 -16.88 -0.95
CA LEU A 59 -5.75 -18.28 -1.08
C LEU A 59 -6.49 -19.23 -0.13
N GLN A 60 -7.22 -18.70 0.86
CA GLN A 60 -8.09 -19.49 1.74
C GLN A 60 -9.42 -19.86 1.07
N GLU A 61 -9.74 -19.29 -0.10
CA GLU A 61 -10.95 -19.63 -0.84
C GLU A 61 -10.67 -20.05 -2.29
N SER A 62 -10.58 -21.37 -2.48
CA SER A 62 -11.65 -21.98 -3.27
C SER A 62 -12.33 -23.12 -2.45
N PRO A 63 -13.52 -22.85 -1.89
CA PRO A 63 -14.35 -23.86 -1.25
C PRO A 63 -14.79 -24.96 -2.24
N GLU A 64 -14.79 -24.66 -3.55
CA GLU A 64 -15.05 -25.63 -4.62
C GLU A 64 -13.89 -26.61 -4.84
N GLU A 65 -12.61 -26.20 -4.77
CA GLU A 65 -11.50 -27.18 -4.77
C GLU A 65 -11.44 -27.96 -3.46
N ALA A 66 -11.79 -27.32 -2.33
CA ALA A 66 -11.84 -27.98 -1.04
C ALA A 66 -12.95 -29.06 -1.01
N LYS A 67 -14.15 -28.76 -1.53
CA LYS A 67 -15.25 -29.73 -1.68
C LYS A 67 -14.98 -30.80 -2.72
N THR A 68 -14.40 -30.45 -3.87
CA THR A 68 -14.03 -31.43 -4.91
C THR A 68 -13.02 -32.45 -4.37
N LYS A 69 -12.02 -32.01 -3.59
CA LYS A 69 -11.06 -32.91 -2.93
C LYS A 69 -11.68 -33.78 -1.82
N LEU A 70 -12.72 -33.28 -1.15
CA LEU A 70 -13.41 -34.01 -0.09
C LEU A 70 -14.40 -35.06 -0.62
N VAL A 71 -15.00 -34.82 -1.80
CA VAL A 71 -15.99 -35.69 -2.43
C VAL A 71 -15.35 -36.75 -3.36
N ALA A 72 -14.11 -36.53 -3.80
CA ALA A 72 -13.34 -37.49 -4.59
C ALA A 72 -12.52 -38.51 -3.74
N GLN A 73 -12.62 -38.44 -2.40
CA GLN A 73 -12.12 -39.44 -1.44
C GLN A 73 -13.28 -40.31 -0.94
#